data_AF-A0A9E4CDL3-F1
#
_entry.id   AF-A0A9E4CDL3-F1
#
_cell.length_a   1.000
_cell.length_b   1.000
_cell.length_c   1.000
_cell.angle_alpha   90.00
_cell.angle_beta   90.00
_cell.angle_gamma   90.00
#
_symmetry.space_group_name_H-M   'P 1'
#
loop_
_entity.id
_entity.type
_entity.pdbx_description
1 polymer ?
#
loop_
_entity_poly.entity_id
_entity_poly.type
_entity_poly.pdbx_seq_one_letter_code
_entity_poly.pdbx_strand_id
1 'polypeptide(L)'
;MNLLIANVLSCTDELYQVQSVDETTPLTAVRSLKMQQYEIKVQPAQYVIVDREPSPPQMLFRFRRGTVVAVDGDQVTLADSEKTLTAKSSTSLFTPSPGDGVIYTGFDHTNWQVLDQIIDGKPAHANELAAAYFPKMAEYR
;
A
#
# COMPACT_ATOMS: atom_id res chain seq x y z
N MET A 1 -14.35 -8.62 10.54
CA MET A 1 -13.31 -8.42 9.51
C MET A 1 -12.08 -9.18 9.93
N ASN A 2 -11.45 -9.89 9.01
CA ASN A 2 -10.18 -10.58 9.23
C ASN A 2 -9.14 -9.98 8.30
N LEU A 3 -8.50 -8.91 8.77
CA LEU A 3 -7.65 -8.03 7.96
C LEU A 3 -6.17 -8.42 8.00
N LEU A 4 -5.49 -8.25 6.87
CA LEU A 4 -4.03 -8.30 6.78
C LEU A 4 -3.50 -7.29 5.76
N ILE A 5 -2.21 -6.95 5.86
CA ILE A 5 -1.46 -6.24 4.82
C ILE A 5 -0.73 -7.28 3.97
N ALA A 6 -0.90 -7.22 2.65
CA ALA A 6 -0.26 -8.13 1.72
C ALA A 6 0.48 -7.40 0.61
N ASN A 7 1.57 -8.00 0.13
CA ASN A 7 2.23 -7.64 -1.12
C ASN A 7 1.51 -8.30 -2.29
N VAL A 8 1.32 -7.56 -3.38
CA VAL A 8 0.73 -8.08 -4.63
C VAL A 8 1.84 -8.72 -5.46
N LEU A 9 1.76 -10.04 -5.65
CA LEU A 9 2.72 -10.80 -6.43
C LEU A 9 2.43 -10.74 -7.93
N SER A 10 1.18 -10.92 -8.31
CA SER A 10 0.74 -10.89 -9.71
C SER A 10 -0.73 -10.52 -9.84
N CYS A 11 -1.11 -9.93 -10.96
CA CYS A 11 -2.47 -9.50 -11.26
C CYS A 11 -2.95 -10.12 -12.59
N THR A 12 -4.20 -10.58 -12.62
CA THR A 12 -5.00 -10.71 -13.85
C THR A 12 -6.13 -9.66 -13.82
N ASP A 13 -7.04 -9.68 -14.79
CA ASP A 13 -8.15 -8.72 -14.86
C ASP A 13 -9.09 -8.81 -13.64
N GLU A 14 -9.24 -10.01 -13.08
CA GLU A 14 -10.20 -10.30 -12.00
C GLU A 14 -9.55 -10.83 -10.72
N LEU A 15 -8.38 -11.48 -10.81
CA LEU A 15 -7.75 -12.19 -9.69
C LEU A 15 -6.36 -11.67 -9.40
N TYR A 16 -6.03 -11.63 -8.11
CA TYR A 16 -4.77 -11.13 -7.60
C TYR A 16 -4.14 -12.17 -6.70
N GLN A 17 -2.88 -12.52 -6.98
CA GLN A 17 -2.06 -13.29 -6.04
C GLN A 17 -1.43 -12.32 -5.06
N VAL A 18 -1.74 -12.48 -3.78
CA VAL A 18 -1.25 -11.61 -2.71
C VAL A 18 -0.64 -12.46 -1.61
N GLN A 19 0.44 -11.99 -1.00
CA GLN A 19 1.12 -12.67 0.10
C GLN A 19 1.20 -11.74 1.30
N SER A 20 0.69 -12.20 2.43
CA SER A 20 0.79 -11.46 3.69
C SER A 20 2.25 -11.17 4.03
N VAL A 21 2.52 -10.04 4.68
CA VAL A 21 3.87 -9.69 5.15
C VAL A 21 4.43 -10.73 6.15
N ASP A 22 3.55 -11.43 6.86
CA ASP A 22 3.88 -12.40 7.91
C ASP A 22 3.70 -13.87 7.48
N GLU A 23 3.09 -14.14 6.32
CA GLU A 23 2.77 -15.49 5.87
C GLU A 23 3.54 -15.84 4.59
N THR A 24 3.98 -17.10 4.47
CA THR A 24 4.74 -17.56 3.30
C THR A 24 3.85 -18.03 2.16
N THR A 25 2.60 -18.38 2.42
CA THR A 25 1.68 -18.90 1.41
C THR A 25 0.88 -17.76 0.79
N PRO A 26 0.97 -17.54 -0.54
CA PRO A 26 0.09 -16.59 -1.21
C PRO A 26 -1.36 -17.05 -1.19
N LEU A 27 -2.28 -16.10 -1.26
CA LEU A 27 -3.71 -16.34 -1.44
C LEU A 27 -4.22 -15.58 -2.67
N THR A 28 -5.34 -16.07 -3.22
CA THR A 28 -6.06 -15.39 -4.29
C THR A 28 -7.09 -14.44 -3.70
N ALA A 29 -7.04 -13.16 -4.09
CA ALA A 29 -8.01 -12.15 -3.72
C ALA A 29 -8.60 -11.46 -4.96
N VAL A 30 -9.74 -10.79 -4.77
CA VAL A 30 -10.39 -9.93 -5.77
C VAL A 30 -10.45 -8.49 -5.27
N ARG A 31 -10.66 -7.51 -6.15
CA ARG A 31 -10.96 -6.13 -5.73
C ARG A 31 -12.35 -6.08 -5.09
N SER A 32 -12.51 -5.36 -3.97
CA SER A 32 -13.83 -5.06 -3.42
C SER A 32 -14.70 -4.27 -4.41
N LEU A 33 -16.01 -4.27 -4.22
CA LEU A 33 -16.94 -3.51 -5.06
C LEU A 33 -16.57 -2.02 -5.10
N LYS A 34 -16.15 -1.43 -3.98
CA LYS A 34 -15.70 -0.03 -3.95
C LYS A 34 -14.44 0.19 -4.78
N MET A 35 -13.45 -0.70 -4.68
CA MET A 35 -12.25 -0.60 -5.51
C MET A 35 -12.57 -0.71 -7.01
N GLN A 36 -13.55 -1.55 -7.38
CA GLN A 36 -14.03 -1.67 -8.74
C GLN A 36 -14.77 -0.40 -9.20
N GLN A 37 -15.68 0.13 -8.38
CA GLN A 37 -16.46 1.35 -8.67
C GLN A 37 -15.57 2.57 -8.90
N TYR A 38 -14.49 2.72 -8.11
CA TYR A 38 -13.52 3.81 -8.27
C TYR A 38 -12.37 3.47 -9.23
N GLU A 39 -12.48 2.37 -9.96
CA GLU A 39 -11.49 1.90 -10.94
C GLU A 39 -10.05 1.85 -10.39
N ILE A 40 -9.91 1.50 -9.11
CA ILE A 40 -8.61 1.44 -8.45
C ILE A 40 -7.81 0.30 -9.07
N LYS A 41 -6.74 0.69 -9.78
CA LYS A 41 -5.79 -0.23 -10.41
C LYS A 41 -4.79 -0.72 -9.37
N VAL A 42 -4.53 -2.03 -9.34
CA VAL A 42 -3.54 -2.65 -8.46
C VAL A 42 -2.47 -3.28 -9.32
N GLN A 43 -1.20 -3.00 -9.01
CA GLN A 43 -0.03 -3.49 -9.73
C GLN A 43 0.82 -4.40 -8.85
N PRO A 44 1.64 -5.29 -9.44
CA PRO A 44 2.62 -6.05 -8.70
C PRO A 44 3.55 -5.17 -7.85
N ALA A 45 4.07 -5.73 -6.76
CA ALA A 45 4.93 -5.10 -5.76
C ALA A 45 4.30 -3.95 -4.94
N GLN A 46 3.01 -3.65 -5.15
CA GLN A 46 2.23 -2.77 -4.28
C GLN A 46 1.74 -3.51 -3.03
N TYR A 47 1.34 -2.76 -2.01
CA TYR A 47 0.72 -3.34 -0.81
C TYR A 47 -0.77 -3.07 -0.79
N VAL A 48 -1.53 -4.03 -0.29
CA VAL A 48 -2.98 -3.94 -0.16
C VAL A 48 -3.43 -4.37 1.22
N ILE A 49 -4.59 -3.86 1.65
CA ILE A 49 -5.30 -4.42 2.80
C ILE A 49 -6.35 -5.40 2.29
N VAL A 50 -6.33 -6.62 2.82
CA VAL A 50 -7.21 -7.72 2.42
C VAL A 50 -8.12 -8.10 3.58
N ASP A 51 -9.42 -8.19 3.34
CA ASP A 51 -10.36 -8.89 4.22
C ASP A 51 -10.49 -10.35 3.76
N ARG A 52 -10.12 -11.26 4.66
CA ARG A 52 -10.18 -12.71 4.45
C ARG A 52 -11.54 -13.32 4.80
N GLU A 53 -12.45 -12.53 5.38
CA GLU A 53 -13.75 -13.05 5.81
C GLU A 53 -14.66 -13.48 4.63
N PRO A 54 -14.74 -12.72 3.50
CA PRO A 54 -15.48 -13.17 2.31
C PRO A 54 -14.73 -14.26 1.51
N SER A 55 -15.48 -14.99 0.68
CA SER A 55 -14.93 -15.97 -0.28
C SER A 55 -15.37 -15.62 -1.71
N PRO A 56 -14.44 -15.22 -2.61
CA PRO A 56 -13.00 -15.07 -2.37
C PRO A 56 -12.67 -13.87 -1.45
N PRO A 57 -11.49 -13.87 -0.78
CA PRO A 57 -10.97 -12.72 -0.06
C PRO A 57 -10.97 -11.45 -0.90
N GLN A 58 -11.16 -10.30 -0.26
CA GLN A 58 -11.32 -9.02 -0.95
C GLN A 58 -10.24 -8.01 -0.55
N MET A 59 -9.59 -7.41 -1.53
CA MET A 59 -8.75 -6.23 -1.35
C MET A 59 -9.67 -5.03 -1.13
N LEU A 60 -9.46 -4.31 -0.02
CA LEU A 60 -10.27 -3.15 0.36
C LEU A 60 -9.55 -1.83 0.07
N PHE A 61 -8.22 -1.85 0.11
CA PHE A 61 -7.38 -0.67 0.00
C PHE A 61 -6.05 -1.00 -0.65
N ARG A 62 -5.47 -0.01 -1.33
CA ARG A 62 -4.17 -0.10 -2.00
C ARG A 62 -3.25 1.00 -1.50
N PHE A 63 -2.13 0.60 -0.92
CA PHE A 63 -0.97 1.47 -0.76
C PHE A 63 -0.12 1.46 -2.03
N ARG A 64 0.49 2.61 -2.34
CA ARG A 64 1.45 2.71 -3.44
C ARG A 64 2.86 2.49 -2.91
N ARG A 65 3.78 2.18 -3.84
CA ARG A 65 5.20 1.98 -3.58
C ARG A 65 6.02 2.88 -4.50
N GLY A 66 7.05 3.51 -3.94
CA GLY A 66 7.95 4.38 -4.69
C GLY A 66 9.36 4.35 -4.11
N THR A 67 10.28 5.03 -4.78
CA THR A 67 11.65 5.24 -4.32
C THR A 67 11.87 6.73 -4.07
N VAL A 68 12.47 7.09 -2.94
CA VAL A 68 12.82 8.48 -2.63
C VAL A 68 13.94 8.94 -3.54
N VAL A 69 13.71 10.04 -4.25
CA VAL A 69 14.68 10.66 -5.16
C VAL A 69 15.36 11.86 -4.51
N ALA A 70 14.57 12.68 -3.81
CA ALA A 70 15.05 13.88 -3.13
C ALA A 70 14.18 14.17 -1.91
N VAL A 71 14.77 14.88 -0.94
CA VAL A 71 14.09 15.33 0.29
C VAL A 71 14.42 16.79 0.49
N ASP A 72 13.40 17.62 0.66
CA ASP A 72 13.50 19.06 0.94
C ASP A 72 12.52 19.41 2.07
N GLY A 73 13.04 19.49 3.30
CA GLY A 73 12.22 19.67 4.50
C GLY A 73 11.21 18.54 4.69
N ASP A 74 9.92 18.87 4.68
CA ASP A 74 8.81 17.90 4.79
C ASP A 74 8.36 17.33 3.44
N GLN A 75 8.94 17.80 2.33
CA GLN A 75 8.62 17.33 0.99
C GLN A 75 9.57 16.24 0.53
N VAL A 76 8.99 15.16 0.03
CA VAL A 76 9.71 13.98 -0.45
C VAL A 76 9.34 13.77 -1.91
N THR A 77 10.33 13.90 -2.80
CA THR A 77 10.16 13.53 -4.20
C THR A 77 10.30 12.02 -4.34
N LEU A 78 9.28 11.37 -4.91
CA LEU A 78 9.22 9.93 -5.13
C LEU A 78 9.23 9.64 -6.63
N ALA A 79 9.93 8.59 -7.04
CA ALA A 79 9.74 7.91 -8.31
C ALA A 79 8.92 6.64 -8.09
N ASP A 80 7.75 6.53 -8.71
CA ASP A 80 6.95 5.31 -8.77
C ASP A 80 6.98 4.69 -10.18
N SER A 81 6.22 3.61 -10.40
CA SER A 81 6.16 2.92 -11.69
C SER A 81 5.53 3.76 -12.81
N GLU A 82 4.83 4.84 -12.49
CA GLU A 82 4.06 5.66 -13.42
C GLU A 82 4.73 7.02 -13.68
N LYS A 83 5.35 7.63 -12.66
CA LYS A 83 5.85 9.00 -12.70
C LYS A 83 6.74 9.37 -11.51
N THR A 84 7.30 10.57 -11.58
CA THR A 84 7.83 11.29 -10.42
C THR A 84 6.73 12.14 -9.79
N LEU A 85 6.70 12.20 -8.46
CA LEU A 85 5.73 12.96 -7.70
C LEU A 85 6.29 13.49 -6.38
N THR A 86 5.58 14.44 -5.75
CA THR A 86 5.95 14.97 -4.43
C THR A 86 4.93 14.53 -3.39
N ALA A 87 5.40 13.96 -2.29
CA ALA A 87 4.61 13.58 -1.13
C ALA A 87 5.10 14.32 0.12
N LYS A 88 4.25 14.44 1.13
CA LYS A 88 4.66 14.91 2.45
C LYS A 88 5.21 13.75 3.29
N SER A 89 6.28 14.00 4.03
CA SER A 89 6.73 13.12 5.10
C SER A 89 5.79 13.29 6.30
N SER A 90 4.73 12.49 6.36
CA SER A 90 3.72 12.58 7.43
C SER A 90 4.00 11.64 8.61
N THR A 91 5.04 10.82 8.51
CA THR A 91 5.36 9.78 9.48
C THR A 91 6.51 10.19 10.39
N SER A 92 6.38 9.92 11.68
CA SER A 92 7.47 10.04 12.66
C SER A 92 8.25 8.73 12.83
N LEU A 93 7.88 7.69 12.09
CA LEU A 93 8.44 6.34 12.23
C LEU A 93 9.86 6.24 11.64
N PHE A 94 10.15 7.04 10.63
CA PHE A 94 11.46 7.11 10.01
C PHE A 94 11.68 8.47 9.34
N THR A 95 12.93 8.77 8.99
CA THR A 95 13.29 9.94 8.17
C THR A 95 13.65 9.48 6.76
N PRO A 96 12.84 9.80 5.73
CA PRO A 96 13.13 9.42 4.36
C PRO A 96 14.49 9.94 3.89
N SER A 97 15.21 9.11 3.15
CA SER A 97 16.50 9.45 2.52
C SER A 97 16.50 9.03 1.04
N PRO A 98 17.22 9.74 0.15
CA PRO A 98 17.36 9.33 -1.24
C PRO A 98 17.83 7.88 -1.38
N GLY A 99 17.15 7.10 -2.21
CA GLY A 99 17.37 5.67 -2.40
C GLY A 99 16.43 4.77 -1.60
N ASP A 100 15.73 5.29 -0.59
CA ASP A 100 14.78 4.50 0.19
C ASP A 100 13.60 4.02 -0.64
N GLY A 101 13.26 2.74 -0.52
CA GLY A 101 11.94 2.25 -0.90
C GLY A 101 10.91 2.69 0.14
N VAL A 102 9.77 3.21 -0.29
CA VAL A 102 8.73 3.70 0.64
C VAL A 102 7.33 3.28 0.22
N ILE A 103 6.46 3.21 1.23
CA ILE A 103 5.02 3.05 1.09
C ILE A 103 4.38 4.42 1.27
N TYR A 104 3.49 4.78 0.34
CA TYR A 104 2.77 6.05 0.39
C TYR A 104 1.32 5.87 -0.05
N THR A 105 0.50 6.85 0.29
CA THR A 105 -0.92 6.91 -0.11
C THR A 105 -1.31 8.31 -0.55
N GLY A 106 -2.52 8.44 -1.11
CA GLY A 106 -3.13 9.70 -1.51
C GLY A 106 -3.61 9.70 -2.96
N PHE A 107 -4.53 10.62 -3.25
CA PHE A 107 -5.18 10.73 -4.56
C PHE A 107 -4.49 11.72 -5.49
N ASP A 108 -3.89 12.78 -4.94
CA ASP A 108 -3.21 13.84 -5.68
C ASP A 108 -2.00 14.40 -4.91
N HIS A 109 -1.28 15.32 -5.55
CA HIS A 109 -0.08 15.97 -5.01
C HIS A 109 -0.30 16.76 -3.71
N THR A 110 -1.52 17.11 -3.37
CA THR A 110 -1.82 17.82 -2.10
C THR A 110 -2.00 16.85 -0.94
N ASN A 111 -2.35 15.59 -1.24
CA ASN A 111 -2.69 14.57 -0.26
C ASN A 111 -1.73 13.36 -0.28
N TRP A 112 -0.67 13.39 -1.10
CA TRP A 112 0.34 12.33 -1.08
C TRP A 112 1.15 12.36 0.20
N GLN A 113 1.23 11.21 0.86
CA GLN A 113 1.83 11.07 2.18
C GLN A 113 2.67 9.79 2.25
N VAL A 114 3.94 9.94 2.62
CA VAL A 114 4.83 8.82 2.95
C VAL A 114 4.45 8.27 4.31
N LEU A 115 4.18 6.97 4.36
CA LEU A 115 3.68 6.29 5.55
C LEU A 115 4.75 5.47 6.25
N ASP A 116 5.52 4.71 5.47
CA ASP A 116 6.50 3.76 5.99
C ASP A 116 7.65 3.53 4.99
N GLN A 117 8.78 3.04 5.49
CA GLN A 117 9.92 2.59 4.70
C GLN A 117 9.75 1.12 4.32
N ILE A 118 10.38 0.71 3.23
CA ILE A 118 10.47 -0.67 2.79
C ILE A 118 11.88 -1.18 3.09
N ILE A 119 11.98 -2.15 3.99
CA ILE A 119 13.23 -2.83 4.35
C ILE A 119 13.08 -4.30 3.98
N ASP A 120 14.05 -4.85 3.26
CA ASP A 120 14.05 -6.25 2.79
C ASP A 120 12.74 -6.65 2.09
N GLY A 121 12.14 -5.70 1.34
CA GLY A 121 10.92 -5.93 0.58
C GLY A 121 9.64 -6.00 1.42
N LYS A 122 9.66 -5.53 2.68
CA LYS A 122 8.52 -5.47 3.60
C LYS A 122 8.35 -4.06 4.19
N PRO A 123 7.13 -3.66 4.60
CA PRO A 123 6.95 -2.49 5.45
C PRO A 123 7.77 -2.65 6.73
N ALA A 124 8.57 -1.65 7.09
CA ALA A 124 9.38 -1.67 8.30
C ALA A 124 8.51 -1.66 9.58
N HIS A 125 7.33 -1.03 9.49
CA HIS A 125 6.41 -0.79 10.60
C HIS A 125 4.99 -1.27 10.24
N ALA A 126 4.88 -2.54 9.84
CA ALA A 126 3.62 -3.13 9.38
C ALA A 126 2.50 -3.07 10.45
N ASN A 127 2.85 -3.20 11.73
CA ASN A 127 1.90 -3.14 12.84
C ASN A 127 1.31 -1.74 13.01
N GLU A 128 2.13 -0.71 12.85
CA GLU A 128 1.75 0.70 12.93
C GLU A 128 0.87 1.08 11.74
N LEU A 129 1.21 0.60 10.53
CA LEU A 129 0.33 0.71 9.36
C LEU A 129 -1.02 0.03 9.60
N ALA A 130 -1.02 -1.19 10.14
CA ALA A 130 -2.25 -1.91 10.44
C ALA A 130 -3.11 -1.15 11.47
N ALA A 131 -2.52 -0.69 12.57
CA ALA A 131 -3.21 0.09 13.59
C ALA A 131 -3.82 1.39 13.04
N ALA A 132 -3.14 2.08 12.13
CA ALA A 132 -3.60 3.34 11.55
C ALA A 132 -4.71 3.16 10.49
N TYR A 133 -4.72 2.03 9.75
CA TYR A 133 -5.60 1.86 8.59
C TYR A 133 -6.71 0.83 8.79
N PHE A 134 -6.51 -0.25 9.56
CA PHE A 134 -7.53 -1.29 9.75
C PHE A 134 -8.86 -0.75 10.30
N PRO A 135 -8.89 0.16 11.28
CA PRO A 135 -10.15 0.73 11.77
C PRO A 135 -10.96 1.45 10.70
N LYS A 136 -10.30 1.98 9.66
CA LYS A 136 -10.95 2.71 8.55
C LYS A 136 -11.59 1.76 7.53
N MET A 137 -11.21 0.49 7.51
CA MET A 137 -11.60 -0.46 6.46
C MET A 137 -13.05 -0.92 6.54
N ALA A 138 -13.72 -0.72 7.69
CA ALA A 138 -15.15 -1.01 7.83
C ALA A 138 -16.00 -0.24 6.79
N GLU A 139 -15.55 0.94 6.38
CA GLU A 139 -16.22 1.75 5.36
C GLU A 139 -15.97 1.26 3.92
N TYR A 140 -15.02 0.36 3.69
CA TYR A 140 -14.60 -0.08 2.35
C TYR A 140 -15.07 -1.48 1.96
N ARG A 141 -15.75 -2.17 2.89
CA ARG A 141 -16.42 -3.45 2.64
C ARG A 141 -17.65 -3.28 1.76
#